data_AF-A0A6G9AQP8-F1
#
_entry.id   AF-A0A6G9AQP8-F1
#
_cell.length_a   1.000
_cell.length_b   1.000
_cell.length_c   1.000
_cell.angle_alpha   90.00
_cell.angle_beta   90.00
_cell.angle_gamma   90.00
#
_symmetry.space_group_name_H-M   'P 1'
#
loop_
_entity.id
_entity.type
_entity.pdbx_description
1 polymer ?
#
loop_
_entity_poly.entity_id
_entity_poly.type
_entity_poly.pdbx_seq_one_letter_code
_entity_poly.pdbx_strand_id
1 'polypeptide(L)'
;MATLFSTDDASDYAIPQHRQAGVRETTESHPHTLLGRVSDAVADVFPPIQSGHSYHYATAGLWSSHDLLLHLLRQTGPARIWIATWSMTEDAVRVLVQGLASGLIESLDLLIDARVIRRNASAYAFVQAHADKVRITACHAKVSVLINQNWHISIVGSANYTNNPRIESGVVTEREDVARFHQNWIEAEMKKAKPFGDATPKKRSSQR
;
A
#
# COMPACT_ATOMS: atom_id res chain seq x y z
N MET A 1 21.89 -12.55 -33.04
CA MET A 1 21.38 -11.93 -31.81
C MET A 1 20.37 -12.88 -31.20
N ALA A 2 20.75 -13.59 -30.14
CA ALA A 2 19.85 -14.53 -29.45
C ALA A 2 18.90 -13.72 -28.56
N THR A 3 17.62 -13.68 -28.92
CA THR A 3 16.55 -13.21 -28.05
C THR A 3 16.41 -14.18 -26.88
N LEU A 4 16.50 -13.68 -25.64
CA LEU A 4 16.54 -14.48 -24.42
C LEU A 4 15.21 -15.17 -24.04
N PHE A 5 14.12 -14.92 -24.79
CA PHE A 5 12.81 -15.56 -24.60
C PHE A 5 12.04 -15.61 -25.93
N SER A 6 11.27 -16.69 -26.16
CA SER A 6 10.27 -16.76 -27.23
C SER A 6 8.98 -16.09 -26.75
N THR A 7 8.27 -15.37 -27.63
CA THR A 7 6.91 -14.88 -27.33
C THR A 7 5.94 -16.02 -27.08
N ASP A 8 6.27 -17.22 -27.55
CA ASP A 8 5.49 -18.44 -27.33
C ASP A 8 5.70 -19.03 -25.92
N ASP A 9 6.70 -18.57 -25.16
CA ASP A 9 6.96 -18.99 -23.77
C ASP A 9 6.10 -18.21 -22.76
N ALA A 10 5.42 -17.14 -23.19
CA ALA A 10 4.52 -16.37 -22.35
C ALA A 10 3.11 -16.98 -22.40
N SER A 11 2.75 -17.78 -21.39
CA SER A 11 1.36 -18.22 -21.25
C SER A 11 0.44 -17.03 -20.98
N ASP A 12 -0.71 -16.96 -21.66
CA ASP A 12 -1.74 -15.95 -21.42
C ASP A 12 -2.34 -16.13 -20.01
N TYR A 13 -1.96 -15.25 -19.09
CA TYR A 13 -2.44 -15.24 -17.70
C TYR A 13 -3.83 -14.59 -17.55
N ALA A 14 -4.48 -14.15 -18.62
CA ALA A 14 -5.85 -13.63 -18.59
C ALA A 14 -6.92 -14.74 -18.53
N ILE A 15 -6.54 -16.00 -18.77
CA ILE A 15 -7.43 -17.16 -18.70
C ILE A 15 -7.26 -17.82 -17.32
N PRO A 16 -8.33 -17.97 -16.51
CA PRO A 16 -8.27 -18.71 -15.24
C PRO A 16 -7.82 -20.15 -15.49
N GLN A 17 -6.56 -20.46 -15.14
CA GLN A 17 -6.07 -21.82 -15.19
C GLN A 17 -6.62 -22.58 -13.99
N HIS A 18 -7.68 -23.36 -14.18
CA HIS A 18 -8.10 -24.37 -13.20
C HIS A 18 -7.05 -25.50 -13.14
N ARG A 19 -5.94 -25.24 -12.46
CA ARG A 19 -5.11 -26.31 -11.91
C ARG A 19 -5.70 -26.67 -10.55
N GLN A 20 -5.97 -27.96 -10.34
CA GLN A 20 -6.12 -28.48 -8.98
C GLN A 20 -4.91 -28.00 -8.18
N ALA A 21 -5.16 -27.47 -6.97
CA ALA A 21 -4.11 -27.00 -6.09
C ALA A 21 -3.15 -28.16 -5.82
N GLY A 22 -2.05 -28.22 -6.57
CA GLY A 22 -0.93 -29.07 -6.23
C GLY A 22 -0.40 -28.58 -4.90
N VAL A 23 -0.48 -29.42 -3.88
CA VAL A 23 0.20 -29.18 -2.60
C VAL A 23 1.69 -29.17 -2.92
N ARG A 24 2.26 -27.98 -3.12
CA ARG A 24 3.70 -27.80 -3.11
C ARG A 24 4.08 -27.60 -1.65
N GLU A 25 4.76 -28.58 -1.07
CA GLU A 25 5.53 -28.36 0.15
C GLU A 25 6.58 -27.29 -0.16
N THR A 26 6.39 -26.08 0.36
CA THR A 26 7.39 -25.02 0.28
C THR A 26 8.45 -25.29 1.34
N THR A 27 9.59 -25.82 0.90
CA THR A 27 10.67 -26.32 1.75
C THR A 27 11.72 -25.28 2.16
N GLU A 28 11.53 -23.98 1.90
CA GLU A 28 12.50 -22.96 2.34
C GLU A 28 11.80 -21.70 2.88
N SER A 29 11.67 -21.59 4.20
CA SER A 29 11.25 -20.35 4.85
C SER A 29 12.38 -19.33 4.77
N HIS A 30 12.21 -18.34 3.90
CA HIS A 30 13.07 -17.17 3.89
C HIS A 30 12.44 -16.14 4.85
N PRO A 31 13.16 -15.68 5.90
CA PRO A 31 12.57 -14.88 6.99
C PRO A 31 11.94 -13.55 6.54
N HIS A 32 12.23 -13.13 5.29
CA HIS A 32 11.87 -11.84 4.73
C HIS A 32 11.10 -11.94 3.40
N THR A 33 10.71 -13.15 2.96
CA THR A 33 9.81 -13.33 1.81
C THR A 33 8.63 -14.20 2.22
N LEU A 34 7.44 -13.61 2.22
CA LEU A 34 6.25 -14.13 2.88
C LEU A 34 5.18 -14.47 1.84
N LEU A 35 4.51 -15.60 2.00
CA LEU A 35 3.41 -16.01 1.13
C LEU A 35 2.16 -16.28 1.97
N GLY A 36 1.14 -15.44 1.80
CA GLY A 36 -0.17 -15.57 2.45
C GLY A 36 -1.18 -16.29 1.56
N ARG A 37 -1.72 -17.40 2.05
CA ARG A 37 -2.80 -18.15 1.37
C ARG A 37 -4.15 -17.50 1.65
N VAL A 38 -5.19 -18.01 0.98
CA VAL A 38 -6.58 -17.52 1.10
C VAL A 38 -7.14 -17.66 2.53
N SER A 39 -6.54 -18.51 3.37
CA SER A 39 -6.94 -18.74 4.77
C SER A 39 -6.05 -18.07 5.82
N ASP A 40 -4.91 -17.50 5.42
CA ASP A 40 -3.90 -17.03 6.37
C ASP A 40 -4.18 -15.58 6.77
N ALA A 41 -4.39 -15.32 8.07
CA ALA A 41 -4.51 -13.96 8.59
C ALA A 41 -3.15 -13.25 8.56
N VAL A 42 -3.13 -11.92 8.69
CA VAL A 42 -1.88 -11.14 8.69
C VAL A 42 -0.88 -11.68 9.71
N ALA A 43 -1.35 -12.04 10.90
CA ALA A 43 -0.52 -12.54 12.00
C ALA A 43 0.09 -13.93 11.73
N ASP A 44 -0.51 -14.73 10.84
CA ASP A 44 0.03 -16.03 10.44
C ASP A 44 1.16 -15.86 9.39
N VAL A 45 1.17 -14.73 8.69
CA VAL A 45 2.09 -14.44 7.58
C VAL A 45 3.27 -13.59 8.04
N PHE A 46 3.03 -12.57 8.87
CA PHE A 46 4.06 -11.62 9.28
C PHE A 46 4.70 -11.99 10.62
N PRO A 47 6.03 -12.19 10.66
CA PRO A 47 6.75 -12.29 11.93
C PRO A 47 6.81 -10.91 12.62
N PRO A 48 7.31 -10.85 13.87
CA PRO A 48 7.66 -9.57 14.48
C PRO A 48 8.61 -8.77 13.60
N ILE A 49 8.27 -7.51 13.33
CA ILE A 49 9.11 -6.63 12.52
C ILE A 49 10.42 -6.33 13.25
N GLN A 50 11.53 -6.45 12.52
CA GLN A 50 12.87 -6.17 13.01
C GLN A 50 13.40 -4.90 12.35
N SER A 51 14.13 -4.11 13.13
CA SER A 51 14.69 -2.87 12.62
C SER A 51 15.68 -3.12 11.48
N GLY A 52 15.68 -2.25 10.47
CA GLY A 52 16.57 -2.32 9.31
C GLY A 52 16.22 -3.39 8.27
N HIS A 53 15.12 -4.13 8.44
CA HIS A 53 14.73 -5.23 7.54
C HIS A 53 13.60 -4.82 6.59
N SER A 54 13.51 -5.56 5.48
CA SER A 54 12.39 -5.48 4.53
C SER A 54 11.74 -6.84 4.37
N TYR A 55 10.42 -6.88 4.40
CA TYR A 55 9.60 -8.08 4.28
C TYR A 55 8.80 -7.99 2.99
N HIS A 56 9.23 -8.73 1.98
CA HIS A 56 8.49 -8.88 0.74
C HIS A 56 7.36 -9.87 0.97
N TYR A 57 6.18 -9.58 0.43
CA TYR A 57 5.03 -10.45 0.60
C TYR A 57 4.19 -10.57 -0.67
N ALA A 58 3.56 -11.72 -0.83
CA ALA A 58 2.44 -11.93 -1.75
C ALA A 58 1.29 -12.59 -0.99
N THR A 59 0.05 -12.19 -1.28
CA THR A 59 -1.16 -12.67 -0.58
C THR A 59 -2.22 -13.03 -1.59
N ALA A 60 -3.07 -14.00 -1.26
CA ALA A 60 -4.25 -14.35 -2.05
C ALA A 60 -5.52 -13.59 -1.60
N GLY A 61 -5.38 -12.43 -0.95
CA GLY A 61 -6.48 -11.47 -0.76
C GLY A 61 -7.42 -11.73 0.43
N LEU A 62 -6.99 -12.46 1.48
CA LEU A 62 -7.80 -12.61 2.70
C LEU A 62 -7.87 -11.32 3.52
N TRP A 63 -6.77 -10.57 3.54
CA TRP A 63 -6.61 -9.35 4.33
C TRP A 63 -6.19 -8.19 3.43
N SER A 64 -6.47 -6.99 3.90
CA SER A 64 -6.34 -5.74 3.15
C SER A 64 -5.26 -4.82 3.73
N SER A 65 -4.96 -3.72 3.02
CA SER A 65 -3.92 -2.78 3.45
C SER A 65 -4.16 -2.18 4.83
N HIS A 66 -5.43 -1.98 5.24
CA HIS A 66 -5.76 -1.50 6.57
C HIS A 66 -5.55 -2.55 7.66
N ASP A 67 -5.73 -3.84 7.36
CA ASP A 67 -5.44 -4.92 8.31
C ASP A 67 -3.95 -5.04 8.57
N LEU A 68 -3.14 -4.97 7.52
CA LEU A 68 -1.68 -4.96 7.64
C LEU A 68 -1.21 -3.72 8.41
N LEU A 69 -1.75 -2.54 8.12
CA LEU A 69 -1.44 -1.31 8.84
C LEU A 69 -1.72 -1.46 10.35
N LEU A 70 -2.91 -1.93 10.72
CA LEU A 70 -3.27 -2.13 12.13
C LEU A 70 -2.44 -3.21 12.81
N HIS A 71 -2.11 -4.28 12.09
CA HIS A 71 -1.23 -5.32 12.61
C HIS A 71 0.14 -4.75 12.98
N LEU A 72 0.73 -3.94 12.10
CA LEU A 72 2.01 -3.28 12.35
C LEU A 72 1.93 -2.31 13.54
N LEU A 73 0.90 -1.47 13.60
CA LEU A 73 0.68 -0.55 14.73
C LEU A 73 0.55 -1.27 16.08
N ARG A 74 -0.09 -2.45 16.11
CA ARG A 74 -0.19 -3.27 17.33
C ARG A 74 1.17 -3.82 17.77
N GLN A 75 2.09 -4.05 16.83
CA GLN A 75 3.45 -4.48 17.14
C GLN A 75 4.36 -3.31 17.54
N THR A 76 4.26 -2.18 16.86
CA THR A 76 5.23 -1.07 16.97
C THR A 76 4.77 0.09 17.83
N GLY A 77 3.51 0.08 18.27
CA GLY A 77 2.87 1.14 19.02
C GLY A 77 2.25 2.24 18.15
N PRO A 78 1.60 3.24 18.79
CA PRO A 78 0.99 4.38 18.11
C PRO A 78 1.97 5.11 17.19
N ALA A 79 1.46 5.62 16.07
CA ALA A 79 2.28 6.34 15.11
C ALA A 79 1.49 7.36 14.30
N ARG A 80 2.22 8.29 13.69
CA ARG A 80 1.72 9.18 12.64
C ARG A 80 1.69 8.44 11.30
N ILE A 81 0.62 8.63 10.55
CA ILE A 81 0.32 7.84 9.35
C ILE A 81 0.15 8.75 8.13
N TRP A 82 0.83 8.37 7.04
CA TRP A 82 0.61 8.94 5.71
C TRP A 82 0.17 7.83 4.77
N ILE A 83 -0.89 8.08 4.00
CA ILE A 83 -1.39 7.11 3.03
C ILE A 83 -1.55 7.80 1.68
N ALA A 84 -0.99 7.21 0.63
CA ALA A 84 -1.30 7.52 -0.75
C ALA A 84 -2.02 6.33 -1.37
N THR A 85 -3.27 6.51 -1.82
CA THR A 85 -4.05 5.42 -2.40
C THR A 85 -4.96 5.87 -3.53
N TRP A 86 -5.19 4.97 -4.48
CA TRP A 86 -6.07 5.24 -5.62
C TRP A 86 -7.54 4.97 -5.33
N SER A 87 -7.84 4.03 -4.44
CA SER A 87 -9.20 3.65 -4.09
C SER A 87 -9.31 3.37 -2.61
N MET A 88 -10.47 3.69 -2.05
CA MET A 88 -10.76 3.50 -0.64
C MET A 88 -12.24 3.17 -0.45
N THR A 89 -12.57 2.14 0.34
CA THR A 89 -13.95 1.81 0.73
C THR A 89 -14.29 2.40 2.09
N GLU A 90 -15.58 2.50 2.39
CA GLU A 90 -16.06 3.02 3.67
C GLU A 90 -15.61 2.17 4.87
N ASP A 91 -15.62 0.84 4.75
CA ASP A 91 -15.13 -0.04 5.81
C ASP A 91 -13.68 0.23 6.17
N ALA A 92 -12.81 0.41 5.16
CA ALA A 92 -11.41 0.76 5.40
C ALA A 92 -11.27 2.11 6.10
N VAL A 93 -12.10 3.10 5.75
CA VAL A 93 -12.13 4.39 6.46
C VAL A 93 -12.54 4.21 7.91
N ARG A 94 -13.59 3.42 8.18
CA ARG A 94 -14.08 3.17 9.54
C ARG A 94 -12.99 2.55 10.43
N VAL A 95 -12.23 1.61 9.88
CA VAL A 95 -11.08 1.02 10.56
C VAL A 95 -10.02 2.08 10.90
N LEU A 96 -9.68 2.97 9.97
CA LEU A 96 -8.72 4.06 10.20
C LEU A 96 -9.23 5.06 11.25
N VAL A 97 -10.49 5.46 11.17
CA VAL A 97 -11.12 6.39 12.13
C VAL A 97 -11.19 5.78 13.53
N GLN A 98 -11.45 4.47 13.65
CA GLN A 98 -11.36 3.79 14.93
C GLN A 98 -9.92 3.75 15.46
N GLY A 99 -8.93 3.62 14.59
CA GLY A 99 -7.51 3.76 14.93
C GLY A 99 -7.19 5.14 15.53
N LEU A 100 -7.72 6.21 14.93
CA LEU A 100 -7.61 7.57 15.46
C LEU A 100 -8.30 7.70 16.83
N ALA A 101 -9.54 7.25 16.94
CA ALA A 101 -10.34 7.37 18.17
C ALA A 101 -9.74 6.60 19.36
N SER A 102 -9.03 5.49 19.10
CA SER A 102 -8.35 4.69 20.13
C SER A 102 -6.96 5.21 20.49
N GLY A 103 -6.44 6.22 19.78
CA GLY A 103 -5.08 6.72 19.95
C GLY A 103 -4.00 5.80 19.37
N LEU A 104 -4.39 4.75 18.64
CA LEU A 104 -3.44 3.88 17.94
C LEU A 104 -2.87 4.55 16.67
N ILE A 105 -3.62 5.47 16.08
CA ILE A 105 -3.15 6.38 15.03
C ILE A 105 -3.10 7.77 15.66
N GLU A 106 -1.92 8.37 15.69
CA GLU A 106 -1.70 9.69 16.31
C GLU A 106 -2.13 10.84 15.38
N SER A 107 -1.93 10.66 14.07
CA SER A 107 -2.40 11.58 13.03
C SER A 107 -2.52 10.84 11.70
N LEU A 108 -3.44 11.27 10.84
CA LEU A 108 -3.73 10.66 9.55
C LEU A 108 -3.72 11.70 8.42
N ASP A 109 -2.70 11.64 7.58
CA ASP A 109 -2.54 12.47 6.37
C ASP A 109 -2.79 11.60 5.11
N LEU A 110 -3.77 11.97 4.29
CA LEU A 110 -4.27 11.18 3.16
C LEU A 110 -4.13 11.87 1.80
N LEU A 111 -3.47 11.21 0.86
CA LEU A 111 -3.40 11.58 -0.55
C LEU A 111 -4.21 10.59 -1.38
N ILE A 112 -5.39 10.99 -1.84
CA ILE A 112 -6.35 10.10 -2.49
C ILE A 112 -6.67 10.55 -3.92
N ASP A 113 -7.02 9.59 -4.78
CA ASP A 113 -7.46 9.89 -6.13
C ASP A 113 -8.88 10.47 -6.20
N ALA A 114 -9.13 11.32 -7.20
CA ALA A 114 -10.46 11.86 -7.49
C ALA A 114 -11.52 10.75 -7.74
N ARG A 115 -11.09 9.53 -8.08
CA ARG A 115 -11.94 8.35 -8.15
C ARG A 115 -12.68 8.06 -6.85
N VAL A 116 -12.06 8.27 -5.68
CA VAL A 116 -12.70 7.99 -4.38
C VAL A 116 -13.94 8.86 -4.21
N ILE A 117 -13.85 10.15 -4.53
CA ILE A 117 -14.99 11.09 -4.46
C ILE A 117 -16.14 10.63 -5.36
N ARG A 118 -15.82 10.16 -6.57
CA ARG A 118 -16.83 9.77 -7.57
C ARG A 118 -17.49 8.43 -7.27
N ARG A 119 -16.75 7.48 -6.70
CA ARG A 119 -17.22 6.10 -6.51
C ARG A 119 -17.70 5.84 -5.09
N ASN A 120 -17.09 6.49 -4.10
CA ASN A 120 -17.33 6.28 -2.67
C ASN A 120 -17.40 7.63 -1.95
N ALA A 121 -18.37 8.47 -2.33
CA ALA A 121 -18.53 9.82 -1.77
C ALA A 121 -18.76 9.81 -0.24
N SER A 122 -19.48 8.81 0.29
CA SER A 122 -19.67 8.63 1.73
C SER A 122 -18.34 8.38 2.45
N ALA A 123 -17.52 7.46 1.94
CA ALA A 123 -16.20 7.17 2.46
C ALA A 123 -15.30 8.42 2.45
N TYR A 124 -15.35 9.20 1.37
CA TYR A 124 -14.62 10.46 1.27
C TYR A 124 -15.06 11.48 2.33
N ALA A 125 -16.37 11.74 2.43
CA ALA A 125 -16.89 12.69 3.41
C ALA A 125 -16.55 12.26 4.85
N PHE A 126 -16.65 10.95 5.12
CA PHE A 126 -16.37 10.40 6.43
C PHE A 126 -14.89 10.53 6.79
N VAL A 127 -13.96 10.20 5.88
CA VAL A 127 -12.53 10.35 6.16
C VAL A 127 -12.10 11.80 6.27
N GLN A 128 -12.69 12.69 5.45
CA GLN A 128 -12.41 14.12 5.48
C GLN A 128 -12.80 14.77 6.82
N ALA A 129 -13.82 14.24 7.50
CA ALA A 129 -14.25 14.76 8.80
C ALA A 129 -13.35 14.36 9.98
N HIS A 130 -12.49 13.34 9.81
CA HIS A 130 -11.73 12.75 10.92
C HIS A 130 -10.21 12.78 10.72
N ALA A 131 -9.74 12.70 9.48
CA ALA A 131 -8.32 12.78 9.17
C ALA A 131 -7.79 14.21 9.33
N ASP A 132 -6.54 14.36 9.76
CA ASP A 132 -5.87 15.65 9.90
C ASP A 132 -5.79 16.39 8.57
N LYS A 133 -5.44 15.67 7.49
CA LYS A 133 -5.40 16.23 6.14
C LYS A 133 -5.88 15.23 5.12
N VAL A 134 -6.68 15.70 4.18
CA VAL A 134 -7.05 14.93 2.98
C VAL A 134 -6.82 15.79 1.75
N ARG A 135 -6.01 15.29 0.81
CA ARG A 135 -5.72 15.93 -0.47
C ARG A 135 -6.14 15.02 -1.62
N ILE A 136 -6.83 15.63 -2.59
CA ILE A 136 -7.19 14.98 -3.86
C ILE A 136 -6.14 15.27 -4.93
N THR A 137 -5.51 14.25 -5.52
CA THR A 137 -4.63 14.42 -6.68
C THR A 137 -4.78 13.23 -7.63
N ALA A 138 -4.17 13.27 -8.81
CA ALA A 138 -4.08 12.09 -9.66
C ALA A 138 -3.09 11.10 -9.02
N CYS A 139 -3.59 10.08 -8.33
CA CYS A 139 -2.78 9.21 -7.47
C CYS A 139 -3.07 7.74 -7.76
N HIS A 140 -2.12 7.03 -8.39
CA HIS A 140 -2.20 5.57 -8.55
C HIS A 140 -1.31 4.80 -7.57
N ALA A 141 -0.56 5.50 -6.71
CA ALA A 141 0.26 4.88 -5.67
C ALA A 141 -0.61 4.10 -4.67
N LYS A 142 -0.01 3.10 -4.02
CA LYS A 142 -0.53 2.46 -2.81
C LYS A 142 0.64 2.35 -1.84
N VAL A 143 0.78 3.40 -1.04
CA VAL A 143 1.89 3.57 -0.12
C VAL A 143 1.31 3.98 1.22
N SER A 144 1.79 3.35 2.28
CA SER A 144 1.49 3.73 3.65
C SER A 144 2.79 3.93 4.40
N VAL A 145 2.88 4.97 5.21
CA VAL A 145 4.05 5.29 6.02
C VAL A 145 3.60 5.41 7.47
N LEU A 146 4.33 4.78 8.37
CA LEU A 146 4.12 4.82 9.82
C LEU A 146 5.41 5.30 10.47
N ILE A 147 5.35 6.41 11.20
CA ILE A 147 6.51 6.94 11.91
C ILE A 147 6.12 7.26 13.35
N ASN A 148 6.90 6.72 14.29
CA ASN A 148 6.86 7.10 15.70
C ASN A 148 8.30 7.29 16.23
N GLN A 149 8.46 7.35 17.56
CA GLN A 149 9.77 7.58 18.18
C GLN A 149 10.80 6.48 17.87
N ASN A 150 10.36 5.25 17.62
CA ASN A 150 11.22 4.07 17.54
C ASN A 150 11.21 3.40 16.16
N TRP A 151 10.17 3.64 15.35
CA TRP A 151 9.91 2.89 14.12
C TRP A 151 9.66 3.82 12.95
N HIS A 152 10.25 3.46 11.80
CA HIS A 152 10.08 4.15 10.53
C HIS A 152 9.73 3.12 9.45
N ILE A 153 8.43 2.86 9.30
CA ILE A 153 7.93 1.79 8.44
C ILE A 153 7.28 2.38 7.20
N SER A 154 7.58 1.77 6.06
CA SER A 154 6.87 2.00 4.80
C SER A 154 6.28 0.70 4.28
N ILE A 155 5.08 0.79 3.74
CA ILE A 155 4.38 -0.29 3.04
C ILE A 155 4.21 0.19 1.60
N VAL A 156 4.78 -0.54 0.65
CA VAL A 156 4.63 -0.25 -0.79
C VAL A 156 4.10 -1.50 -1.45
N GLY A 157 2.95 -1.42 -2.13
CA GLY A 157 2.36 -2.60 -2.74
C GLY A 157 1.29 -2.29 -3.79
N SER A 158 0.57 -3.33 -4.20
CA SER A 158 -0.51 -3.24 -5.18
C SER A 158 -1.89 -2.99 -4.55
N ALA A 159 -2.07 -3.40 -3.29
CA ALA A 159 -3.35 -3.40 -2.59
C ALA A 159 -3.83 -1.98 -2.24
N ASN A 160 -5.07 -1.65 -2.59
CA ASN A 160 -5.70 -0.39 -2.20
C ASN A 160 -6.30 -0.48 -0.80
N TYR A 161 -6.84 0.64 -0.27
CA TYR A 161 -7.61 0.62 0.97
C TYR A 161 -9.05 0.13 0.73
N THR A 162 -9.17 -1.06 0.17
CA THR A 162 -10.42 -1.76 -0.14
C THR A 162 -10.37 -3.20 0.41
N ASN A 163 -11.24 -4.11 -0.01
CA ASN A 163 -11.24 -5.52 0.42
C ASN A 163 -10.22 -6.43 -0.32
N ASN A 164 -9.72 -6.01 -1.49
CA ASN A 164 -8.65 -6.67 -2.27
C ASN A 164 -8.73 -8.21 -2.34
N PRO A 165 -9.80 -8.80 -2.92
CA PRO A 165 -10.01 -10.27 -2.95
C PRO A 165 -9.11 -10.99 -3.98
N ARG A 166 -8.10 -10.31 -4.52
CA ARG A 166 -7.22 -10.80 -5.59
C ARG A 166 -5.82 -10.98 -5.03
N ILE A 167 -4.95 -11.58 -5.84
CA ILE A 167 -3.54 -11.66 -5.50
C ILE A 167 -2.97 -10.24 -5.40
N GLU A 168 -2.36 -9.95 -4.26
CA GLU A 168 -1.66 -8.69 -4.00
C GLU A 168 -0.21 -8.99 -3.64
N SER A 169 0.67 -8.02 -3.90
CA SER A 169 2.07 -8.10 -3.48
C SER A 169 2.54 -6.76 -2.94
N GLY A 170 3.57 -6.80 -2.12
CA GLY A 170 4.17 -5.60 -1.58
C GLY A 170 5.43 -5.88 -0.79
N VAL A 171 5.94 -4.81 -0.19
CA VAL A 171 7.07 -4.83 0.71
C VAL A 171 6.75 -3.95 1.92
N VAL A 172 7.06 -4.46 3.11
CA VAL A 172 7.12 -3.69 4.35
C VAL A 172 8.59 -3.45 4.65
N THR A 173 9.03 -2.20 4.68
CA THR A 173 10.42 -1.84 4.97
C THR A 173 10.49 -0.99 6.23
N GLU A 174 11.24 -1.48 7.23
CA GLU A 174 11.60 -0.73 8.43
C GLU A 174 12.97 -0.08 8.20
N ARG A 175 12.95 1.15 7.68
CA ARG A 175 14.14 2.00 7.52
C ARG A 175 13.73 3.46 7.47
N GLU A 176 14.44 4.29 8.23
CA GLU A 176 14.18 5.73 8.29
C GLU A 176 14.29 6.43 6.93
N ASP A 177 15.35 6.15 6.16
CA ASP A 177 15.57 6.76 4.85
C ASP A 177 14.44 6.46 3.87
N VAL A 178 13.95 5.21 3.84
CA VAL A 178 12.84 4.79 2.97
C VAL A 178 11.51 5.38 3.42
N ALA A 179 11.20 5.32 4.72
CA ALA A 179 9.97 5.90 5.26
C ALA A 179 9.90 7.41 5.03
N ARG A 180 11.00 8.13 5.30
CA ARG A 180 11.10 9.58 5.06
C ARG A 180 11.03 9.91 3.58
N PHE A 181 11.64 9.12 2.70
CA PHE A 181 11.47 9.29 1.26
C PHE A 181 9.98 9.29 0.86
N HIS A 182 9.22 8.30 1.33
CA HIS A 182 7.79 8.21 1.02
C HIS A 182 6.97 9.33 1.66
N GLN A 183 7.24 9.65 2.93
CA GLN A 183 6.61 10.77 3.64
C GLN A 183 6.82 12.08 2.87
N ASN A 184 8.05 12.36 2.45
CA ASN A 184 8.44 13.64 1.87
C ASN A 184 7.68 13.95 0.58
N TRP A 185 7.59 13.00 -0.36
CA TRP A 185 6.86 13.27 -1.60
C TRP A 185 5.34 13.35 -1.37
N ILE A 186 4.79 12.59 -0.43
CA ILE A 186 3.36 12.68 -0.05
C ILE A 186 3.06 14.07 0.51
N GLU A 187 3.84 14.53 1.49
CA GLU A 187 3.66 15.84 2.09
C GLU A 187 3.87 16.99 1.10
N ALA A 188 4.87 16.88 0.22
CA ALA A 188 5.11 17.87 -0.81
C ALA A 188 3.94 17.95 -1.80
N GLU A 189 3.34 16.83 -2.20
CA GLU A 189 2.14 16.83 -3.05
C GLU A 189 0.92 17.44 -2.30
N MET A 190 0.77 17.15 -1.00
CA MET A 190 -0.25 17.78 -0.15
C MET A 190 -0.09 19.31 -0.10
N LYS A 191 1.16 19.79 -0.03
CA LYS A 191 1.52 21.22 -0.03
C LYS A 191 1.53 21.85 -1.43
N LYS A 192 1.21 21.10 -2.50
CA LYS A 192 1.32 21.52 -3.91
C LYS A 192 2.73 21.98 -4.31
N ALA A 193 3.75 21.46 -3.64
CA ALA A 193 5.15 21.84 -3.82
C ALA A 193 5.86 21.10 -4.98
N LYS A 194 5.11 20.46 -5.89
CA LYS A 194 5.62 19.72 -7.07
C LYS A 194 6.77 18.75 -6.73
N PRO A 195 6.50 17.70 -5.94
CA PRO A 195 7.54 16.74 -5.48
C PRO A 195 8.34 16.05 -6.59
N PHE A 196 7.79 15.99 -7.80
CA PHE A 196 8.39 15.33 -8.94
C PHE A 196 9.10 16.30 -9.89
N GLY A 197 9.39 17.52 -9.43
CA GLY A 197 10.03 18.58 -10.20
C GLY A 197 9.04 19.46 -10.97
N ASP A 198 9.56 20.53 -11.58
CA ASP A 198 8.79 21.39 -12.47
C ASP A 198 8.51 20.69 -13.79
N ALA A 199 7.26 20.75 -14.26
CA ALA A 199 6.93 20.36 -15.62
C ALA A 199 7.71 21.27 -16.59
N THR A 200 8.76 20.75 -17.21
CA THR A 200 9.38 21.41 -18.35
C THR A 200 8.29 21.54 -19.41
N PRO A 201 7.99 22.74 -19.94
CA PRO A 201 6.95 22.89 -20.94
C PRO A 201 7.30 22.00 -22.14
N LYS A 202 6.47 20.97 -22.39
CA LYS A 202 6.56 20.18 -23.63
C LYS A 202 6.36 21.15 -24.78
N LYS A 203 7.44 21.51 -25.50
CA LYS A 203 7.33 22.13 -26.82
C LYS A 203 6.49 21.18 -27.65
N ARG A 204 5.23 21.53 -27.92
CA ARG A 204 4.42 20.86 -28.93
C ARG A 204 5.15 21.09 -30.26
N SER A 205 5.86 20.06 -30.73
CA SER A 205 6.32 20.02 -32.11
C SER A 205 5.07 19.97 -32.98
N SER A 206 4.70 21.12 -33.55
CA SER A 206 3.77 21.17 -34.67
C SER A 206 4.44 20.46 -35.85
N GLN A 207 4.21 19.16 -35.99
CA GLN A 207 4.41 18.51 -37.27
C GLN A 207 3.23 18.89 -38.16
N ARG A 208 3.53 19.77 -39.11
CA ARG A 208 2.79 19.95 -40.35
C ARG A 208 3.03 18.76 -41.25
#